data_AF-A0A0R1X417-F1
#
_entry.id   AF-A0A0R1X417-F1
#
_cell.length_a   1.000
_cell.length_b   1.000
_cell.length_c   1.000
_cell.angle_alpha   90.00
_cell.angle_beta   90.00
_cell.angle_gamma   90.00
#
_symmetry.space_group_name_H-M   'P 1'
#
loop_
_entity.id
_entity.type
_entity.pdbx_description
1 polymer ?
#
loop_
_entity_poly.entity_id
_entity_poly.type
_entity_poly.pdbx_seq_one_letter_code
_entity_poly.pdbx_strand_id
1 'polypeptide(L)'
;MAEVEYDENGFREDLKNSKDVLHQPDADRSAWDLTVLDYDQTMDVLNGKMAVKPNFSFADDVLNKIREEKPQINSDEDINSVIEDKYQQILLARYNEDQAKNVSREVTKDDDEIE
;
A
#
# COMPACT_ATOMS: atom_id res chain seq x y z
N MET A 1 11.03 38.99 -17.37
CA MET A 1 10.79 37.55 -17.24
C MET A 1 10.73 37.29 -15.75
N ALA A 2 9.61 36.80 -15.21
CA ALA A 2 9.53 36.46 -13.79
C ALA A 2 10.35 35.19 -13.57
N GLU A 3 11.31 35.23 -12.64
CA GLU A 3 12.00 34.03 -12.18
C GLU A 3 10.99 33.15 -11.45
N VAL A 4 10.93 31.89 -11.86
CA VAL A 4 10.08 30.89 -11.23
C VAL A 4 10.94 30.18 -10.21
N GLU A 5 10.61 30.36 -8.93
CA GLU A 5 11.28 29.68 -7.83
C GLU A 5 10.62 28.31 -7.57
N TYR A 6 11.47 27.31 -7.38
CA TYR A 6 11.08 25.94 -7.10
C TYR A 6 11.67 25.56 -5.74
N ASP A 7 10.94 24.78 -4.95
CA ASP A 7 11.41 24.28 -3.67
C ASP A 7 12.34 23.06 -3.79
N GLU A 8 12.78 22.55 -2.64
CA GLU A 8 13.66 21.37 -2.53
C GLU A 8 13.07 20.08 -3.11
N ASN A 9 11.73 20.03 -3.27
CA ASN A 9 11.00 18.91 -3.87
C ASN A 9 10.66 19.15 -5.35
N GLY A 10 11.13 20.26 -5.93
CA GLY A 10 10.87 20.64 -7.32
C GLY A 10 9.47 21.18 -7.58
N PHE A 11 8.75 21.60 -6.55
CA PHE A 11 7.43 22.23 -6.68
C PHE A 11 7.55 23.75 -6.78
N ARG A 12 6.74 24.37 -7.63
CA ARG A 12 6.71 25.83 -7.84
C ARG A 12 6.18 26.57 -6.60
N GLU A 13 6.99 27.46 -6.03
CA GLU A 13 6.66 28.19 -4.80
C GLU A 13 5.37 29.03 -4.94
N ASP A 14 5.16 29.65 -6.10
CA ASP A 14 4.00 30.49 -6.39
C ASP A 14 2.67 29.71 -6.46
N LEU A 15 2.75 28.40 -6.71
CA LEU A 15 1.58 27.53 -6.85
C LEU A 15 1.17 26.85 -5.54
N LYS A 16 1.97 26.95 -4.47
CA LYS A 16 1.72 26.24 -3.19
C LYS A 16 0.47 26.70 -2.45
N ASN A 17 0.08 27.96 -2.66
CA ASN A 17 -1.06 28.59 -2.00
C ASN A 17 -2.10 29.08 -3.02
N SER A 18 -1.98 28.65 -4.28
CA SER A 18 -2.88 29.09 -5.34
C SER A 18 -4.21 28.38 -5.21
N LYS A 19 -5.30 29.15 -5.14
CA LYS A 19 -6.67 28.61 -5.10
C LYS A 19 -7.05 27.85 -6.37
N ASP A 20 -6.36 28.11 -7.47
CA ASP A 20 -6.55 27.45 -8.76
C ASP A 20 -5.78 26.12 -8.87
N VAL A 21 -4.97 25.79 -7.86
CA VAL A 21 -4.23 24.54 -7.80
C VAL A 21 -5.00 23.58 -6.90
N LEU A 22 -5.45 22.48 -7.49
CA LEU A 22 -6.03 21.37 -6.74
C LEU A 22 -4.91 20.71 -5.94
N HIS A 23 -4.69 21.18 -4.71
CA HIS A 23 -3.91 20.45 -3.73
C HIS A 23 -4.69 19.19 -3.43
N GLN A 24 -4.36 18.09 -4.12
CA GLN A 24 -4.80 16.79 -3.66
C GLN A 24 -4.34 16.72 -2.20
N PRO A 25 -5.23 16.42 -1.24
CA PRO A 25 -4.78 16.16 0.12
C PRO A 25 -3.63 15.18 -0.04
N ASP A 26 -2.45 15.57 0.48
CA ASP A 26 -1.25 14.76 0.45
C ASP A 26 -1.73 13.35 0.65
N ALA A 27 -1.59 12.49 -0.36
CA ALA A 27 -2.29 11.23 -0.41
C ALA A 27 -1.88 10.49 0.85
N ASP A 28 -2.70 10.62 1.89
CA ASP A 28 -2.38 10.22 3.23
C ASP A 28 -2.59 8.73 3.11
N ARG A 29 -1.53 8.06 2.65
CA ARG A 29 -1.50 6.63 2.43
C ARG A 29 -1.77 6.10 3.81
N SER A 30 -3.03 5.76 4.05
CA SER A 30 -3.55 5.34 5.35
C SER A 30 -2.46 4.50 6.00
N ALA A 31 -1.85 5.01 7.07
CA ALA A 31 -0.81 4.26 7.74
C ALA A 31 -1.47 2.98 8.24
N TRP A 32 -1.16 1.86 7.58
CA TRP A 32 -1.76 0.59 7.91
C TRP A 32 -1.16 0.11 9.23
N ASP A 33 -2.02 -0.25 10.18
CA ASP A 33 -1.59 -0.98 11.37
C ASP A 33 -1.25 -2.42 10.96
N LEU A 34 0.04 -2.69 10.75
CA LEU A 34 0.51 -3.95 10.20
C LEU A 34 0.67 -5.01 11.29
N THR A 35 0.06 -6.18 11.07
CA THR A 35 0.32 -7.39 11.83
C THR A 35 1.50 -8.12 11.22
N VAL A 36 2.65 -8.06 11.90
CA VAL A 36 3.82 -8.86 11.56
C VAL A 36 3.55 -10.32 11.92
N LEU A 37 3.61 -11.20 10.93
CA LEU A 37 3.31 -12.62 11.12
C LEU A 37 4.51 -13.35 11.76
N ASP A 38 4.23 -14.19 12.73
CA ASP A 38 5.21 -15.14 13.26
C ASP A 38 5.46 -16.30 12.29
N TYR A 39 6.32 -17.24 12.68
CA TYR A 39 6.69 -18.38 11.85
C TYR A 39 5.49 -19.28 11.49
N ASP A 40 4.67 -19.64 12.48
CA ASP A 40 3.55 -20.56 12.28
C ASP A 40 2.47 -19.91 11.42
N GLN A 41 2.17 -18.63 11.70
CA GLN A 41 1.24 -17.83 10.90
C GLN A 41 1.72 -17.65 9.47
N THR A 42 3.02 -17.39 9.27
CA THR A 42 3.62 -17.30 7.93
C THR A 42 3.46 -18.62 7.20
N MET A 43 3.78 -19.75 7.86
CA MET A 43 3.63 -21.07 7.27
C MET A 43 2.17 -21.41 6.93
N ASP A 44 1.21 -21.00 7.75
CA ASP A 44 -0.21 -21.18 7.44
C ASP A 44 -0.65 -20.36 6.22
N VAL A 45 -0.14 -19.14 6.04
CA VAL A 45 -0.40 -18.33 4.84
C VAL A 45 0.26 -18.95 3.60
N LEU A 46 1.52 -19.38 3.70
CA LEU A 46 2.24 -20.02 2.59
C LEU A 46 1.57 -21.33 2.15
N ASN A 47 1.02 -22.10 3.10
CA ASN A 47 0.30 -23.34 2.82
C ASN A 47 -1.17 -23.14 2.41
N GLY A 48 -1.65 -21.90 2.34
CA GLY A 48 -3.05 -21.60 2.02
C GLY A 48 -4.06 -22.02 3.10
N LYS A 49 -3.59 -22.35 4.31
CA LYS A 49 -4.45 -22.63 5.48
C LYS A 49 -5.04 -21.35 6.06
N MET A 50 -4.31 -20.24 5.93
CA MET A 50 -4.73 -18.91 6.32
C MET A 50 -4.87 -18.02 5.09
N ALA A 51 -6.01 -17.34 4.97
CA ALA A 51 -6.24 -16.36 3.91
C ALA A 51 -5.35 -15.12 4.11
N VAL A 52 -4.82 -14.59 3.02
CA VAL A 52 -4.08 -13.32 3.03
C VAL A 52 -5.00 -12.17 3.45
N LYS A 53 -4.44 -11.23 4.22
CA LYS A 53 -5.14 -10.02 4.66
C LYS A 53 -4.32 -8.79 4.33
N PRO A 54 -4.96 -7.65 4.05
CA PRO A 54 -4.24 -6.44 3.69
C PRO A 54 -3.34 -5.94 4.83
N ASN A 55 -3.70 -6.18 6.09
CA ASN A 55 -2.88 -5.75 7.22
C ASN A 55 -1.73 -6.72 7.57
N PHE A 56 -1.55 -7.84 6.87
CA PHE A 56 -0.46 -8.77 7.15
C PHE A 56 0.87 -8.27 6.62
N SER A 57 1.96 -8.58 7.31
CA SER A 57 3.31 -8.33 6.85
C SER A 57 4.22 -9.50 7.21
N PHE A 58 5.04 -9.95 6.25
CA PHE A 58 6.07 -10.93 6.53
C PHE A 58 7.28 -10.26 7.17
N ALA A 59 7.86 -10.92 8.17
CA ALA A 59 9.11 -10.50 8.79
C ALA A 59 10.30 -11.15 8.07
N ASP A 60 11.34 -10.38 7.78
CA ASP A 60 12.51 -10.88 7.04
C ASP A 60 13.25 -12.00 7.78
N ASP A 61 13.34 -11.91 9.11
CA ASP A 61 13.94 -12.94 9.97
C ASP A 61 13.16 -14.25 9.91
N VAL A 62 11.82 -14.19 9.92
CA VAL A 62 10.95 -15.35 9.77
C VAL A 62 11.10 -15.98 8.38
N LEU A 63 11.09 -15.16 7.32
CA LEU A 63 11.28 -15.65 5.95
C LEU A 63 12.66 -16.29 5.76
N ASN A 64 13.70 -15.70 6.34
CA ASN A 64 15.05 -16.26 6.29
C ASN A 64 15.12 -17.60 7.00
N LYS A 65 14.51 -17.72 8.18
CA LYS A 65 14.42 -18.99 8.90
C LYS A 65 13.70 -20.07 8.08
N ILE A 66 12.58 -19.72 7.43
CA ILE A 66 11.84 -20.63 6.55
C ILE A 66 12.72 -21.07 5.36
N ARG A 67 13.47 -20.16 4.74
CA ARG A 67 14.38 -20.47 3.62
C ARG A 67 15.52 -21.40 4.05
N GLU A 68 16.03 -21.24 5.26
CA GLU A 68 17.10 -22.08 5.83
C GLU A 68 16.59 -23.48 6.17
N GLU A 69 15.43 -23.56 6.83
CA GLU A 69 14.84 -24.84 7.26
C GLU A 69 14.23 -25.63 6.10
N LYS A 70 13.86 -24.96 5.00
CA LYS A 70 13.20 -25.55 3.83
C LYS A 70 12.05 -26.48 4.22
N PRO A 71 11.06 -25.98 4.99
CA PRO A 71 9.94 -26.81 5.42
C PRO A 71 9.14 -27.28 4.21
N GLN A 72 8.49 -28.43 4.36
CA GLN A 72 7.61 -28.94 3.32
C GLN A 72 6.35 -28.08 3.24
N ILE A 73 6.07 -27.57 2.05
CA ILE A 73 4.88 -26.77 1.74
C ILE A 73 3.89 -27.58 0.89
N ASN A 74 2.61 -27.24 0.96
CA ASN A 74 1.52 -27.88 0.22
C ASN A 74 1.45 -27.48 -1.27
N SER A 75 2.52 -26.87 -1.81
CA SER A 75 2.67 -26.53 -3.23
C SER A 75 3.93 -27.21 -3.78
N ASP A 76 3.88 -27.60 -5.05
CA ASP A 76 5.03 -28.13 -5.79
C ASP A 76 6.00 -27.01 -6.24
N GLU A 77 5.65 -25.74 -5.97
CA GLU A 77 6.45 -24.57 -6.32
C GLU A 77 7.64 -24.34 -5.37
N ASP A 78 8.63 -23.59 -5.83
CA ASP A 78 9.74 -23.14 -4.97
C ASP A 78 9.22 -22.22 -3.86
N ILE A 79 9.77 -22.35 -2.66
CA ILE A 79 9.34 -21.58 -1.49
C ILE A 79 9.45 -20.07 -1.70
N ASN A 80 10.43 -19.58 -2.47
CA ASN A 80 10.54 -18.16 -2.77
C ASN A 80 9.44 -17.69 -3.72
N SER A 81 9.07 -18.53 -4.69
CA SER A 81 7.95 -18.26 -5.59
C SER A 81 6.64 -18.13 -4.79
N VAL A 82 6.42 -19.03 -3.83
CA VAL A 82 5.22 -18.98 -2.97
C VAL A 82 5.24 -17.75 -2.05
N ILE A 83 6.39 -17.42 -1.46
CA ILE A 83 6.54 -16.20 -0.64
C ILE A 83 6.23 -14.95 -1.48
N GLU A 84 6.78 -14.85 -2.68
CA GLU A 84 6.55 -13.72 -3.59
C GLU A 84 5.08 -13.62 -4.00
N ASP A 85 4.45 -14.72 -4.40
CA ASP A 85 3.02 -14.77 -4.74
C ASP A 85 2.15 -14.26 -3.57
N LYS A 86 2.39 -14.77 -2.36
CA LYS A 86 1.61 -14.34 -1.17
C LYS A 86 1.87 -12.88 -0.81
N TYR A 87 3.09 -12.40 -0.97
CA TYR A 87 3.41 -10.99 -0.76
C TYR A 87 2.67 -10.08 -1.77
N GLN A 88 2.65 -10.46 -3.05
CA GLN A 88 1.89 -9.72 -4.07
C GLN A 88 0.39 -9.73 -3.79
N GLN A 89 -0.17 -10.86 -3.32
CA GLN A 89 -1.58 -10.94 -2.94
C GLN A 89 -1.92 -9.99 -1.76
N ILE A 90 -1.02 -9.85 -0.78
CA ILE A 90 -1.19 -8.89 0.32
C ILE A 90 -1.20 -7.45 -0.22
N LEU A 91 -0.25 -7.09 -1.09
CA LEU A 91 -0.18 -5.75 -1.68
C LEU A 91 -1.41 -5.42 -2.52
N LEU A 92 -1.88 -6.38 -3.32
CA LEU A 92 -3.10 -6.22 -4.13
C LEU A 92 -4.33 -6.05 -3.23
N ALA A 93 -4.42 -6.80 -2.12
CA ALA A 93 -5.51 -6.65 -1.16
C ALA A 93 -5.51 -5.25 -0.53
N ARG A 94 -4.34 -4.72 -0.16
CA ARG A 94 -4.22 -3.33 0.35
C ARG A 94 -4.68 -2.32 -0.68
N TYR A 95 -4.18 -2.43 -1.91
CA TYR A 95 -4.56 -1.54 -3.00
C TYR A 95 -6.07 -1.53 -3.23
N ASN A 96 -6.70 -2.70 -3.29
CA ASN A 96 -8.14 -2.81 -3.50
C ASN A 96 -8.94 -2.18 -2.34
N GLU A 97 -8.49 -2.35 -1.09
CA GLU A 97 -9.15 -1.73 0.05
C GLU A 97 -8.99 -0.21 0.05
N ASP A 98 -7.81 0.30 -0.30
CA ASP A 98 -7.57 1.74 -0.43
C ASP A 98 -8.43 2.35 -1.56
N GLN A 99 -8.55 1.66 -2.71
CA GLN A 99 -9.44 2.10 -3.79
C GLN A 99 -10.91 2.09 -3.38
N ALA A 100 -11.36 1.06 -2.63
CA ALA A 100 -12.74 1.00 -2.16
C ALA A 100 -13.08 2.13 -1.17
N LYS A 101 -12.10 2.58 -0.39
CA LYS A 101 -12.23 3.72 0.53
C LYS A 101 -12.09 5.07 -0.16
N ASN A 102 -11.42 5.11 -1.32
CA ASN A 102 -11.23 6.31 -2.12
C ASN A 102 -12.52 6.68 -2.86
N VAL A 103 -13.44 7.33 -2.16
CA VAL A 103 -14.65 7.88 -2.76
C VAL A 103 -14.30 9.15 -3.54
N SER A 104 -14.40 9.08 -4.88
CA SER A 104 -14.43 10.29 -5.71
C SER A 104 -15.66 11.11 -5.34
N ARG A 105 -15.49 12.27 -4.71
CA ARG A 105 -16.58 13.25 -4.67
C ARG A 105 -16.77 13.77 -6.10
N GLU A 106 -17.91 13.48 -6.71
CA GLU A 106 -18.37 14.24 -7.87
C GLU A 106 -18.56 15.68 -7.41
N VAL A 107 -17.71 16.59 -7.85
CA VAL A 107 -17.96 18.03 -7.72
C VAL A 107 -19.05 18.35 -8.73
N THR A 108 -20.31 18.26 -8.31
CA THR A 108 -21.43 18.85 -9.07
C THR A 108 -21.19 20.35 -9.14
N LYS A 109 -21.21 20.91 -10.36
CA LYS A 109 -21.01 22.33 -10.67
C LYS A 109 -22.19 23.22 -10.20
N ASP A 110 -22.68 23.04 -8.99
CA ASP A 110 -23.86 23.75 -8.47
C ASP A 110 -23.61 24.41 -7.09
N ASP A 111 -22.35 24.64 -6.71
CA ASP A 111 -21.98 25.40 -5.49
C ASP A 111 -21.35 26.79 -5.83
N ASP A 112 -21.79 27.42 -6.93
CA ASP A 112 -21.46 28.81 -7.28
C ASP A 112 -22.58 29.80 -6.88
N GLU A 113 -23.36 29.49 -5.85
CA GLU A 113 -24.21 30.47 -5.16
C GLU A 113 -23.91 30.47 -3.64
N ILE A 114 -22.93 31.28 -3.26
CA ILE A 114 -22.85 31.82 -1.89
C ILE A 114 -23.09 33.33 -2.02
N GLU A 115 -24.20 33.78 -1.44
CA GLU A 115 -24.64 35.19 -1.31
C GLU A 115 -23.56 36.14 -0.75
#